data_AF-A0A6P3B768-F1
#
_entry.id   AF-A0A6P3B768-F1
#
_cell.length_a   1.000
_cell.length_b   1.000
_cell.length_c   1.000
_cell.angle_alpha   90.00
_cell.angle_beta   90.00
_cell.angle_gamma   90.00
#
_symmetry.space_group_name_H-M   'P 1'
#
loop_
_entity.id
_entity.type
_entity.pdbx_description
1 polymer ?
#
loop_
_entity_poly.entity_id
_entity_poly.type
_entity_poly.pdbx_seq_one_letter_code
_entity_poly.pdbx_strand_id
1 'polypeptide(L)'
;MAAFGTDDGQRRLERLVFDDSGVAVEHGRKLLESAPFSASDGVLAYDGRIAIPEGKMLDAIILEARAYAFPWAKAAIAVAYTPKSTGNFRVHKPKLVLWDKCDDFDMGAAIESFFNGIASHEQGAKVWNDALDESR
;
A
#
# COMPACT_ATOMS: atom_id res chain seq x y z
N MET A 1 -1.27 8.37 -4.50
CA MET A 1 -1.33 9.33 -3.37
C MET A 1 -0.25 8.99 -2.37
N ALA A 2 0.27 9.95 -1.63
CA ALA A 2 1.19 9.70 -0.54
C ALA A 2 0.58 10.14 0.80
N ALA A 3 0.89 9.43 1.87
CA ALA A 3 0.50 9.77 3.24
C ALA A 3 1.74 9.74 4.13
N PHE A 4 1.82 10.66 5.10
CA PHE A 4 2.93 10.77 6.05
C PHE A 4 2.39 10.95 7.46
N GLY A 5 3.01 10.23 8.40
CA GLY A 5 2.77 10.35 9.84
C GLY A 5 3.96 10.98 10.55
N THR A 6 3.71 11.60 11.69
CA THR A 6 4.73 12.10 12.63
C THR A 6 4.52 11.49 14.01
N ASP A 7 5.55 11.51 14.86
CA ASP A 7 5.52 10.92 16.21
C ASP A 7 4.47 11.58 17.13
N ASP A 8 4.10 12.83 16.87
CA ASP A 8 3.04 13.55 17.59
C ASP A 8 1.61 13.24 17.08
N GLY A 9 1.50 12.31 16.13
CA GLY A 9 0.23 11.81 15.59
C GLY A 9 -0.36 12.66 14.47
N GLN A 10 0.32 13.69 13.97
CA GLN A 10 -0.15 14.43 12.81
C GLN A 10 -0.07 13.55 11.56
N ARG A 11 -1.02 13.77 10.65
CA ARG A 11 -1.11 13.04 9.39
C ARG A 11 -1.26 14.01 8.24
N ARG A 12 -0.50 13.78 7.18
CA ARG A 12 -0.57 14.55 5.95
C ARG A 12 -0.85 13.63 4.78
N LEU A 13 -1.80 14.02 3.93
CA LEU A 13 -2.14 13.32 2.71
C LEU A 13 -1.85 14.22 1.51
N GLU A 14 -1.05 13.72 0.58
CA GLU A 14 -0.67 14.41 -0.66
C GLU A 14 -1.25 13.68 -1.87
N ARG A 15 -2.09 14.39 -2.62
CA ARG A 15 -2.61 13.88 -3.89
C ARG A 15 -1.62 14.19 -5.00
N LEU A 16 -1.01 13.14 -5.55
CA LEU A 16 -0.08 13.25 -6.67
C LEU A 16 -0.88 13.31 -7.98
N VAL A 17 -1.05 14.51 -8.55
CA VAL A 17 -1.77 14.74 -9.80
C VAL A 17 -0.77 15.09 -10.88
N PHE A 18 -0.58 14.17 -11.81
CA PHE A 18 0.29 14.32 -12.97
C PHE A 18 -0.44 13.76 -14.20
N ASP A 19 -0.06 14.23 -15.38
CA ASP A 19 -0.62 13.73 -16.64
C ASP A 19 -0.19 12.29 -16.95
N ASP A 20 0.97 11.88 -16.40
CA ASP A 20 1.54 10.55 -16.54
C ASP A 20 1.63 9.85 -15.17
N SER A 21 1.07 8.64 -15.09
CA SER A 21 1.04 7.86 -13.85
C SER A 21 2.42 7.37 -13.43
N GLY A 22 3.31 7.08 -14.38
CA GLY A 22 4.69 6.69 -14.09
C GLY A 22 5.47 7.83 -13.45
N VAL A 23 5.31 9.05 -13.97
CA VAL A 23 5.89 10.27 -13.38
C VAL A 23 5.35 10.51 -11.97
N ALA A 24 4.04 10.33 -11.75
CA ALA A 24 3.44 10.45 -10.42
C ALA A 24 4.05 9.45 -9.41
N VAL A 25 4.23 8.20 -9.83
CA VAL A 25 4.83 7.15 -8.98
C VAL A 25 6.29 7.48 -8.67
N GLU A 26 7.08 7.85 -9.66
CA GLU A 26 8.49 8.22 -9.45
C GLU A 26 8.65 9.45 -8.56
N HIS A 27 7.77 10.44 -8.72
CA HIS A 27 7.72 11.59 -7.81
C HIS A 27 7.37 11.15 -6.38
N GLY A 28 6.37 10.30 -6.21
CA GLY A 28 5.97 9.75 -4.92
C GLY A 28 7.08 8.95 -4.24
N ARG A 29 7.84 8.15 -4.98
CA ARG A 29 9.00 7.41 -4.47
C ARG A 29 10.10 8.35 -3.99
N LYS A 30 10.45 9.37 -4.80
CA LYS A 30 11.43 10.39 -4.38
C LYS A 30 10.97 11.11 -3.12
N LEU A 31 9.68 11.41 -3.02
CA LEU A 31 9.10 12.00 -1.82
C LEU A 31 9.26 11.07 -0.61
N LEU A 32 8.90 9.78 -0.74
CA LEU A 32 9.13 8.79 0.33
C LEU A 32 10.60 8.68 0.74
N GLU A 33 11.55 8.68 -0.19
CA GLU A 33 12.97 8.57 0.12
C GLU A 33 13.52 9.83 0.82
N SER A 34 12.88 10.99 0.65
CA SER A 34 13.32 12.25 1.24
C SER A 34 12.94 12.43 2.71
N ALA A 35 12.09 11.56 3.28
CA ALA A 35 11.54 11.68 4.64
C ALA A 35 11.03 13.10 4.95
N PRO A 36 10.08 13.64 4.15
CA PRO A 36 9.67 15.03 4.23
C PRO A 36 8.90 15.29 5.51
N PHE A 37 8.71 16.58 5.84
CA PHE A 37 7.83 17.01 6.93
C PHE A 37 8.22 16.51 8.33
N SER A 38 9.48 16.09 8.53
CA SER A 38 9.90 15.43 9.76
C SER A 38 9.07 14.19 10.08
N ALA A 39 8.62 13.48 9.04
CA ALA A 39 7.79 12.30 9.17
C ALA A 39 8.53 11.16 9.90
N SER A 40 7.78 10.40 10.70
CA SER A 40 8.19 9.13 11.31
C SER A 40 7.98 7.95 10.35
N ASP A 41 6.98 8.07 9.49
CA ASP A 41 6.59 7.06 8.51
C ASP A 41 5.92 7.68 7.29
N GLY A 42 5.89 6.93 6.19
CA GLY A 42 5.23 7.34 4.97
C GLY A 42 4.76 6.17 4.15
N VAL A 43 3.64 6.34 3.44
CA VAL A 43 3.07 5.36 2.52
C VAL A 43 2.76 6.01 1.18
N LEU A 44 3.17 5.38 0.08
CA LEU A 44 2.75 5.71 -1.28
C LEU A 44 1.81 4.63 -1.78
N ALA A 45 0.59 5.02 -2.16
CA ALA A 45 -0.39 4.15 -2.79
C ALA A 45 -0.55 4.50 -4.27
N TYR A 46 -0.44 3.49 -5.15
CA TYR A 46 -0.57 3.66 -6.60
C TYR A 46 -1.06 2.40 -7.30
N ASP A 47 -1.63 2.57 -8.50
CA ASP A 47 -2.02 1.46 -9.37
C ASP A 47 -0.79 0.80 -10.00
N GLY A 48 -0.74 -0.52 -9.94
CA GLY A 48 0.33 -1.33 -10.51
C GLY A 48 -0.17 -2.70 -10.95
N ARG A 49 0.78 -3.59 -11.24
CA ARG A 49 0.51 -4.99 -11.60
C ARG A 49 1.49 -5.92 -10.91
N ILE A 50 1.00 -7.08 -10.49
CA ILE A 50 1.84 -8.14 -9.94
C ILE A 50 1.76 -9.40 -10.80
N ALA A 51 2.89 -10.09 -10.94
CA ALA A 51 2.93 -11.40 -11.56
C ALA A 51 2.36 -12.45 -10.58
N ILE A 52 1.57 -13.38 -11.11
CA ILE A 52 1.13 -14.58 -10.40
C ILE A 52 1.82 -15.83 -11.00
N PRO A 53 1.99 -16.92 -10.22
CA PRO A 53 2.76 -18.11 -10.63
C PRO A 53 2.38 -18.70 -12.00
N GLU A 54 1.15 -18.48 -12.45
CA GLU A 54 0.62 -18.91 -13.74
C GLU A 54 1.09 -18.04 -14.92
N GLY A 55 2.05 -17.12 -14.70
CA GLY A 55 2.60 -16.22 -15.71
C GLY A 55 1.67 -15.09 -16.13
N LYS A 56 0.54 -14.91 -15.43
CA LYS A 56 -0.42 -13.82 -15.66
C LYS A 56 -0.05 -12.61 -14.82
N MET A 57 -0.50 -11.44 -15.24
CA MET A 57 -0.43 -10.21 -14.46
C MET A 57 -1.82 -9.90 -13.92
N LEU A 58 -1.90 -9.54 -12.64
CA LEU A 58 -3.12 -8.99 -12.03
C LEU A 58 -2.92 -7.50 -11.77
N ASP A 59 -3.97 -6.72 -11.97
CA ASP A 59 -4.02 -5.34 -11.53
C ASP A 59 -3.98 -5.32 -9.98
N ALA A 60 -3.28 -4.35 -9.41
CA ALA A 60 -3.07 -4.26 -7.98
C ALA A 60 -2.94 -2.81 -7.52
N ILE A 61 -3.37 -2.53 -6.29
CA ILE A 61 -2.94 -1.33 -5.56
C ILE A 61 -1.66 -1.70 -4.83
N ILE A 62 -0.57 -1.00 -5.13
CA ILE A 62 0.70 -1.17 -4.45
C ILE A 62 0.82 -0.11 -3.37
N LEU A 63 1.14 -0.56 -2.17
CA LEU A 63 1.43 0.27 -1.01
C LEU A 63 2.91 0.13 -0.71
N GLU A 64 3.71 1.15 -1.01
CA GLU A 64 5.10 1.23 -0.57
C GLU A 64 5.17 2.02 0.74
N ALA A 65 5.70 1.41 1.79
CA ALA A 65 5.84 2.00 3.11
C ALA A 65 7.31 2.28 3.45
N ARG A 66 7.52 3.31 4.26
CA ARG A 66 8.79 3.67 4.89
C ARG A 66 8.55 3.90 6.38
N ALA A 67 9.46 3.42 7.21
CA ALA A 67 9.60 3.84 8.60
C ALA A 67 10.98 4.49 8.75
N TYR A 68 11.02 5.75 9.18
CA TYR A 68 12.22 6.59 9.17
C TYR A 68 13.01 6.56 10.49
N ALA A 69 12.41 6.04 11.57
CA ALA A 69 13.12 5.76 12.81
C ALA A 69 14.24 4.72 12.57
N PHE A 70 15.26 4.69 13.43
CA PHE A 70 16.35 3.71 13.29
C PHE A 70 15.91 2.33 13.79
N PRO A 71 16.06 1.24 12.99
CA PRO A 71 16.63 1.23 11.64
C PRO A 71 15.63 1.69 10.57
N TRP A 72 16.12 2.44 9.58
CA TRP A 72 15.31 2.81 8.42
C TRP A 72 14.87 1.55 7.68
N ALA A 73 13.56 1.41 7.49
CA ALA A 73 12.94 0.19 6.99
C ALA A 73 12.00 0.47 5.81
N LYS A 74 11.87 -0.53 4.93
CA LYS A 74 11.00 -0.47 3.75
C LYS A 74 10.14 -1.73 3.69
N ALA A 75 8.85 -1.52 3.47
CA ALA A 75 7.93 -2.60 3.19
C ALA A 75 7.10 -2.26 1.95
N ALA A 76 6.57 -3.27 1.29
CA ALA A 76 5.53 -3.05 0.31
C ALA A 76 4.51 -4.18 0.30
N ILE A 77 3.24 -3.81 0.17
CA ILE A 77 2.09 -4.70 0.09
C ILE A 77 1.42 -4.48 -1.27
N ALA A 78 1.10 -5.56 -1.96
CA ALA A 78 0.26 -5.54 -3.13
C ALA A 78 -1.14 -6.07 -2.80
N VAL A 79 -2.16 -5.26 -3.06
CA VAL A 79 -3.57 -5.64 -2.97
C VAL A 79 -4.06 -5.87 -4.40
N ALA A 80 -3.94 -7.11 -4.86
CA ALA A 80 -4.39 -7.47 -6.21
C ALA A 80 -5.92 -7.49 -6.28
N TYR A 81 -6.46 -7.18 -7.47
CA TYR A 81 -7.89 -7.21 -7.72
C TYR A 81 -8.20 -7.69 -9.14
N THR A 82 -9.42 -8.18 -9.33
CA THR A 82 -10.00 -8.38 -10.66
C THR A 82 -10.94 -7.22 -10.95
N PRO A 83 -10.69 -6.42 -12.01
CA PRO A 83 -11.56 -5.29 -12.33
C PRO A 83 -12.89 -5.76 -12.89
N LYS A 84 -13.93 -4.94 -12.71
CA LYS A 84 -15.28 -5.21 -13.25
C LYS A 84 -15.30 -5.32 -14.79
N SER A 85 -14.34 -4.71 -15.47
CA SER A 85 -14.21 -4.76 -16.93
C SER A 85 -13.85 -6.15 -17.47
N THR A 86 -13.26 -7.02 -16.64
CA THR A 86 -12.83 -8.37 -17.03
C THR A 86 -13.58 -9.49 -16.33
N GLY A 87 -14.52 -9.16 -15.42
CA GLY A 87 -15.33 -10.13 -14.69
C GLY A 87 -16.05 -9.50 -13.50
N ASN A 88 -16.39 -10.32 -12.51
CA ASN A 88 -16.87 -9.80 -11.23
C ASN A 88 -15.71 -9.10 -10.51
N PHE A 89 -16.00 -7.96 -9.89
CA PHE A 89 -15.02 -7.31 -9.04
C PHE A 89 -14.66 -8.23 -7.87
N ARG A 90 -13.36 -8.44 -7.68
CA ARG A 90 -12.79 -9.26 -6.60
C ARG A 90 -11.56 -8.58 -6.05
N VAL A 91 -11.39 -8.65 -4.73
CA VAL A 91 -10.15 -8.26 -4.04
C VAL A 91 -9.47 -9.55 -3.59
N HIS A 92 -8.23 -9.76 -4.01
CA HIS A 92 -7.47 -10.97 -3.68
C HIS A 92 -6.70 -10.77 -2.38
N LYS A 93 -6.15 -11.86 -1.84
CA LYS A 93 -5.39 -11.79 -0.59
C LYS A 93 -4.18 -10.85 -0.75
N PRO A 94 -4.00 -9.86 0.15
CA PRO A 94 -2.82 -9.00 0.13
C PRO A 94 -1.53 -9.80 0.21
N LYS A 95 -0.53 -9.41 -0.59
CA LYS A 95 0.78 -10.07 -0.62
C LYS A 95 1.87 -9.10 -0.19
N LEU A 96 2.73 -9.55 0.71
CA LEU A 96 3.95 -8.85 1.05
C LEU A 96 4.93 -9.02 -0.11
N VAL A 97 5.27 -7.92 -0.78
CA VAL A 97 6.16 -7.92 -1.95
C VAL A 97 7.57 -7.44 -1.61
N LEU A 98 7.74 -6.67 -0.54
CA LEU A 98 9.03 -6.22 -0.04
C LEU A 98 9.00 -6.18 1.50
N TRP A 99 10.09 -6.65 2.10
CA TRP A 99 10.37 -6.55 3.53
C TRP A 99 11.89 -6.37 3.69
N ASP A 100 12.33 -5.13 3.81
CA ASP A 100 13.75 -4.76 3.82
C ASP A 100 14.08 -3.99 5.10
N LYS A 101 15.09 -4.48 5.84
CA LYS A 101 15.53 -3.95 7.14
C LYS A 101 14.43 -3.85 8.19
N CYS A 102 13.49 -4.78 8.12
CA CYS A 102 12.36 -4.90 9.04
C CYS A 102 12.59 -6.03 10.07
N ASP A 103 13.85 -6.36 10.39
CA ASP A 103 14.19 -7.53 11.23
C ASP A 103 13.65 -7.42 12.66
N ASP A 104 13.57 -6.19 13.17
CA ASP A 104 13.01 -5.87 14.50
C ASP A 104 11.51 -5.49 14.43
N PHE A 105 10.89 -5.49 13.24
CA PHE A 105 9.48 -5.13 13.08
C PHE A 105 8.57 -6.35 13.27
N ASP A 106 7.53 -6.18 14.10
CA ASP A 106 6.46 -7.16 14.20
C ASP A 106 5.60 -7.14 12.93
N MET A 107 5.87 -8.10 12.04
CA MET A 107 5.11 -8.29 10.81
C MET A 107 3.63 -8.60 11.08
N GLY A 108 3.33 -9.32 12.17
CA GLY A 108 1.96 -9.63 12.57
C GLY A 108 1.20 -8.35 12.89
N ALA A 109 1.79 -7.48 13.72
CA ALA A 109 1.21 -6.19 14.09
C ALA A 109 1.04 -5.25 12.88
N ALA A 110 1.98 -5.26 11.93
CA ALA A 110 1.89 -4.45 10.71
C ALA A 110 0.71 -4.91 9.82
N ILE A 111 0.57 -6.22 9.62
CA ILE A 111 -0.53 -6.79 8.85
C ILE A 111 -1.88 -6.60 9.56
N GLU A 112 -1.92 -6.77 10.88
CA GLU A 112 -3.11 -6.49 11.68
C GLU A 112 -3.54 -5.02 11.56
N SER A 113 -2.59 -4.09 11.65
CA SER A 113 -2.84 -2.65 11.48
C SER A 113 -3.44 -2.32 10.11
N PHE A 114 -2.95 -2.99 9.05
CA PHE A 114 -3.52 -2.86 7.71
C PHE A 114 -4.99 -3.32 7.65
N PHE A 115 -5.30 -4.50 8.18
CA PHE A 115 -6.68 -5.02 8.20
C PHE A 115 -7.61 -4.21 9.11
N ASN A 116 -7.11 -3.71 10.25
CA ASN A 116 -7.84 -2.79 11.11
C ASN A 116 -8.17 -1.48 10.38
N GLY A 117 -7.24 -0.98 9.56
CA GLY A 117 -7.48 0.17 8.68
C GLY A 117 -8.65 -0.08 7.71
N ILE A 118 -8.65 -1.23 7.03
CA ILE A 118 -9.77 -1.64 6.15
C ILE A 118 -11.08 -1.68 6.93
N ALA A 119 -11.11 -2.40 8.05
CA ALA A 119 -12.32 -2.60 8.85
C ALA A 119 -12.87 -1.29 9.44
N SER A 120 -11.99 -0.33 9.76
CA SER A 120 -12.39 0.97 10.31
C SER A 120 -13.08 1.89 9.31
N HIS A 121 -12.91 1.65 8.01
CA HIS A 121 -13.50 2.50 6.97
C HIS A 121 -14.91 2.04 6.62
N GLU A 122 -15.94 2.77 7.07
CA GLU A 122 -17.36 2.39 6.94
C GLU A 122 -17.75 1.91 5.53
N GLN A 123 -17.41 2.68 4.49
CA GLN A 123 -17.74 2.31 3.10
C GLN A 123 -16.78 1.29 2.49
N GLY A 124 -15.47 1.45 2.72
CA GLY A 124 -14.43 0.58 2.18
C GLY A 124 -14.50 -0.85 2.73
N ALA A 125 -14.82 -1.02 4.01
CA ALA A 125 -15.00 -2.31 4.65
C ALA A 125 -16.11 -3.12 3.97
N LYS A 126 -17.23 -2.47 3.61
CA LYS A 126 -18.33 -3.13 2.88
C LYS A 126 -17.87 -3.64 1.51
N VAL A 127 -17.19 -2.78 0.74
CA VAL A 127 -16.64 -3.16 -0.58
C VAL A 127 -15.67 -4.32 -0.45
N TRP A 128 -14.80 -4.28 0.57
CA TRP A 128 -13.85 -5.35 0.84
C TRP A 128 -14.56 -6.67 1.15
N ASN A 129 -15.50 -6.67 2.10
CA ASN A 129 -16.21 -7.87 2.54
C ASN A 129 -17.05 -8.50 1.42
N ASP A 130 -17.69 -7.68 0.57
CA ASP A 130 -18.51 -8.16 -0.54
C ASP A 130 -17.66 -8.74 -1.69
N ALA A 131 -16.39 -8.33 -1.81
CA ALA A 131 -15.54 -8.64 -2.95
C ALA A 131 -14.35 -9.56 -2.62
N LEU A 132 -14.08 -9.84 -1.35
CA LEU A 132 -12.92 -10.63 -0.93
C LEU A 132 -12.96 -12.04 -1.52
N ASP A 133 -11.87 -12.40 -2.18
CA ASP A 133 -11.61 -13.74 -2.71
C ASP A 133 -10.27 -14.23 -2.16
N GLU A 134 -10.34 -15.07 -1.13
CA GLU A 134 -9.14 -15.62 -0.48
C GLU A 134 -8.52 -16.79 -1.26
N SER A 135 -9.06 -17.17 -2.42
CA SER A 135 -8.55 -18.29 -3.20
C SER A 135 -7.27 -17.98 -4.00
N ARG A 136 -6.82 -16.71 -4.04
CA ARG A 136 -5.70 -16.24 -4.88
C ARG A 136 -4.73 -15.30 -4.17
#